data_AF-A0A6A4HJR2-F1
#
_entry.id   AF-A0A6A4HJR2-F1
#
_cell.length_a   1.000
_cell.length_b   1.000
_cell.length_c   1.000
_cell.angle_alpha   90.00
_cell.angle_beta   90.00
_cell.angle_gamma   90.00
#
_symmetry.space_group_name_H-M   'P 1'
#
loop_
_entity.id
_entity.type
_entity.pdbx_description
1 polymer ?
#
loop_
_entity_poly.entity_id
_entity_poly.type
_entity_poly.pdbx_seq_one_letter_code
_entity_poly.pdbx_strand_id
1 'polypeptide(L)'
;MLYLTFRSNKLESQRFKQKQINCQHELGTGPDADAEKIVNRHIKLLHRYNEAKDAAQILIGRLANLKETTVRQIHMDLDLPQGD
;
A
#
# COMPACT_ATOMS: atom_id res chain seq x y z
N MET A 1 18.63 38.96 -15.26
CA MET A 1 18.08 37.67 -15.73
C MET A 1 18.70 36.49 -14.97
N LEU A 2 20.03 36.33 -14.94
CA LEU A 2 20.74 35.22 -14.26
C LEU A 2 20.42 35.03 -12.76
N TYR A 3 20.27 36.12 -11.99
CA TYR A 3 20.00 36.07 -10.55
C TYR A 3 18.62 35.48 -10.21
N LEU A 4 17.61 35.76 -11.04
CA LEU A 4 16.26 35.24 -10.85
C LEU A 4 16.20 33.73 -11.14
N THR A 5 16.90 33.27 -12.17
CA THR A 5 17.03 31.85 -12.50
C THR A 5 17.75 31.08 -11.39
N PHE A 6 18.84 31.62 -10.83
CA PHE A 6 19.55 31.00 -9.71
C PHE A 6 18.69 30.91 -8.44
N ARG A 7 17.95 31.97 -8.12
CA ARG A 7 17.02 31.99 -6.97
C ARG A 7 15.85 31.02 -7.17
N SER A 8 15.31 30.92 -8.38
CA SER A 8 14.26 29.97 -8.73
C SER A 8 14.74 28.52 -8.57
N ASN A 9 15.93 28.20 -9.10
CA ASN A 9 16.52 26.86 -8.98
C ASN A 9 16.80 26.48 -7.51
N LYS A 10 17.20 27.45 -6.68
CA LYS A 10 17.41 27.25 -5.23
C LYS A 10 16.10 26.99 -4.49
N LEU A 11 15.03 27.71 -4.83
CA LEU A 11 13.69 27.50 -4.29
C LEU A 11 13.11 26.14 -4.70
N GLU A 12 13.27 25.74 -5.96
CA GLU A 12 12.86 24.41 -6.42
C GLU A 12 13.62 23.29 -5.70
N SER A 13 14.93 23.45 -5.51
CA SER A 13 15.73 22.50 -4.74
C SER A 13 15.26 22.39 -3.28
N GLN A 14 14.85 23.49 -2.65
CA GLN A 14 14.29 23.48 -1.30
C GLN A 14 12.90 22.83 -1.26
N ARG A 15 12.05 23.08 -2.26
CA ARG A 15 10.74 22.42 -2.40
C ARG A 15 10.89 20.92 -2.59
N PHE A 16 11.88 20.48 -3.36
CA PHE A 16 12.19 19.07 -3.56
C PHE A 16 12.62 18.41 -2.25
N LYS A 17 13.50 19.06 -1.49
CA LYS A 17 13.89 18.60 -0.14
C LYS A 17 12.69 18.51 0.81
N GLN A 18 11.81 19.51 0.80
CA GLN A 18 10.61 19.50 1.65
C GLN A 18 9.64 18.37 1.28
N LYS A 19 9.43 18.12 -0.02
CA LYS A 19 8.62 16.99 -0.48
C LYS A 19 9.22 15.65 -0.04
N GLN A 20 10.54 15.49 -0.13
CA GLN A 20 11.21 14.28 0.36
C GLN A 20 11.02 14.08 1.86
N ILE A 21 11.15 15.15 2.66
CA ILE A 21 10.95 15.10 4.12
C ILE A 21 9.50 14.73 4.47
N ASN A 22 8.51 15.30 3.78
CA ASN A 22 7.11 14.96 4.01
C ASN A 22 6.82 13.49 3.67
N CYS A 23 7.32 13.00 2.53
CA CYS A 23 7.19 11.58 2.18
C CYS A 23 7.87 10.67 3.23
N GLN A 24 9.05 11.03 3.73
CA GLN A 24 9.72 10.28 4.79
C GLN A 24 8.90 10.29 6.10
N HIS A 25 8.26 11.41 6.44
CA HIS A 25 7.44 11.51 7.64
C HIS A 25 6.15 10.67 7.55
N GLU A 26 5.45 10.70 6.41
CA GLU A 26 4.24 9.89 6.17
C GLU A 26 4.53 8.38 6.20
N LEU A 27 5.74 7.98 5.80
CA LEU A 27 6.19 6.59 5.86
C LEU A 27 6.72 6.17 7.24
N GLY A 28 6.79 7.11 8.22
CA GLY A 28 7.27 6.85 9.58
C GLY A 28 8.79 6.65 9.67
N THR A 29 9.57 7.31 8.80
CA THR A 29 11.00 7.01 8.62
C THR A 29 11.85 8.18 9.12
N GLY A 30 12.63 7.94 10.17
CA GLY A 30 13.70 8.85 10.60
C GLY A 30 14.87 8.90 9.61
N PRO A 31 15.83 9.82 9.80
CA PRO A 31 16.94 10.07 8.86
C PRO A 31 17.89 8.87 8.62
N ASP A 32 17.85 7.85 9.47
CA ASP A 32 18.67 6.62 9.37
C ASP A 32 17.90 5.40 8.81
N ALA A 33 16.68 5.59 8.34
CA ALA A 33 15.87 4.48 7.87
C ALA A 33 16.21 4.13 6.41
N ASP A 34 16.83 2.97 6.22
CA ASP A 34 17.15 2.42 4.89
C ASP A 34 15.87 2.29 4.05
N ALA A 35 15.71 3.16 3.06
CA ALA A 35 14.56 3.16 2.13
C ALA A 35 14.29 1.76 1.54
N GLU A 36 15.37 1.01 1.26
CA GLU A 36 15.29 -0.36 0.76
C GLU A 36 14.64 -1.33 1.77
N LYS A 37 14.97 -1.23 3.08
CA LYS A 37 14.35 -2.07 4.12
C LYS A 37 12.87 -1.78 4.27
N ILE A 38 12.47 -0.52 4.12
CA ILE A 38 11.07 -0.10 4.19
C ILE A 38 10.28 -0.65 3.01
N VAL A 39 10.78 -0.47 1.79
CA VAL A 39 10.13 -1.02 0.58
C VAL A 39 10.03 -2.53 0.68
N ASN A 40 11.10 -3.20 1.09
CA ASN A 40 11.11 -4.66 1.28
C ASN A 40 10.09 -5.11 2.35
N ARG A 41 9.95 -4.36 3.45
CA ARG A 41 8.90 -4.62 4.46
C ARG A 41 7.49 -4.47 3.87
N HIS A 42 7.24 -3.43 3.08
CA HIS A 42 5.93 -3.22 2.45
C HIS A 42 5.61 -4.30 1.41
N ILE A 43 6.59 -4.71 0.60
CA ILE A 43 6.45 -5.82 -0.35
C ILE A 43 6.08 -7.11 0.39
N LYS A 44 6.76 -7.42 1.50
CA LYS A 44 6.45 -8.60 2.32
C LYS A 44 5.04 -8.55 2.92
N LEU A 45 4.60 -7.38 3.37
CA LEU A 45 3.25 -7.21 3.91
C LEU A 45 2.19 -7.41 2.82
N LEU A 46 2.41 -6.87 1.62
CA LEU A 46 1.51 -7.05 0.47
C LEU A 46 1.41 -8.52 0.06
N HIS A 47 2.52 -9.23 -0.04
CA HIS A 47 2.50 -10.67 -0.35
C HIS A 47 1.73 -11.46 0.71
N ARG A 48 1.97 -11.20 2.00
CA ARG A 48 1.24 -11.85 3.08
C ARG A 48 -0.26 -11.55 3.05
N TYR A 49 -0.64 -10.31 2.77
CA TYR A 49 -2.04 -9.94 2.62
C TYR A 49 -2.68 -10.72 1.46
N ASN A 50 -2.03 -10.75 0.29
CA ASN A 50 -2.54 -11.47 -0.88
C ASN A 50 -2.64 -12.98 -0.61
N GLU A 51 -1.63 -13.60 0.00
CA GLU A 51 -1.67 -15.02 0.38
C GLU A 51 -2.83 -15.34 1.32
N ALA A 52 -3.06 -14.50 2.33
CA ALA A 52 -4.17 -14.68 3.26
C ALA A 52 -5.53 -14.48 2.56
N LYS A 53 -5.64 -13.49 1.68
CA LYS A 53 -6.83 -13.23 0.87
C LYS A 53 -7.15 -14.41 -0.05
N ASP A 54 -6.15 -14.93 -0.77
CA ASP A 54 -6.30 -16.06 -1.68
C ASP A 54 -6.69 -17.33 -0.92
N ALA A 55 -6.06 -17.61 0.23
CA ALA A 55 -6.41 -18.73 1.08
C ALA A 55 -7.86 -18.62 1.59
N ALA A 56 -8.29 -17.44 2.03
CA ALA A 56 -9.67 -17.19 2.44
C ALA A 56 -10.64 -17.40 1.28
N GLN A 57 -10.32 -16.91 0.08
CA GLN A 57 -11.16 -17.06 -1.11
C GLN A 57 -11.34 -18.54 -1.50
N ILE A 58 -10.29 -19.36 -1.38
CA ILE A 58 -10.36 -20.81 -1.60
C ILE A 58 -11.31 -21.47 -0.57
N LEU A 59 -11.19 -21.10 0.70
CA LEU A 59 -12.06 -21.63 1.76
C LEU A 59 -13.52 -21.23 1.53
N ILE A 60 -13.77 -19.99 1.13
CA ILE A 60 -15.12 -19.50 0.78
C ILE A 60 -15.67 -20.28 -0.41
N GLY A 61 -14.86 -20.53 -1.45
CA GLY A 61 -15.25 -21.34 -2.60
C GLY A 61 -15.65 -22.77 -2.21
N ARG A 62 -14.88 -23.41 -1.32
CA ARG A 62 -15.23 -24.74 -0.79
C ARG A 62 -16.49 -24.70 0.06
N LEU A 63 -16.67 -23.68 0.89
CA LEU A 63 -17.86 -23.51 1.71
C LEU A 63 -19.12 -23.29 0.86
N ALA A 64 -19.00 -22.51 -0.21
CA ALA A 64 -20.08 -22.29 -1.17
C ALA A 64 -20.50 -23.61 -1.83
N ASN A 65 -19.54 -24.42 -2.28
CA ASN A 65 -19.81 -25.74 -2.83
C ASN A 65 -20.50 -26.68 -1.83
N LEU A 66 -20.05 -26.71 -0.58
CA LEU A 66 -20.66 -27.54 0.48
C LEU A 66 -22.10 -27.12 0.81
N LYS A 67 -22.40 -25.83 0.70
CA LYS A 67 -23.74 -25.27 0.93
C LYS A 67 -24.60 -25.21 -0.34
N GLU A 68 -24.10 -25.75 -1.46
CA GLU A 68 -24.73 -25.68 -2.79
C GLU A 68 -25.20 -24.26 -3.16
N THR A 69 -24.42 -23.27 -2.75
CA THR A 69 -24.72 -21.86 -2.96
C THR A 69 -23.58 -21.16 -3.68
N THR A 70 -23.78 -19.90 -4.05
CA THR A 70 -22.76 -19.12 -4.74
C THR A 70 -21.81 -18.46 -3.76
N VAL A 71 -20.56 -18.24 -4.18
CA VAL A 71 -19.56 -17.47 -3.42
C VAL A 71 -20.09 -16.09 -3.05
N ARG A 72 -20.88 -15.46 -3.92
CA ARG A 72 -21.53 -14.16 -3.67
C ARG A 72 -22.49 -14.22 -2.49
N GLN A 73 -23.28 -15.29 -2.40
CA GLN A 73 -24.21 -15.47 -1.29
C GLN A 73 -23.47 -15.68 0.03
N ILE A 74 -22.38 -16.47 0.04
CA ILE A 74 -21.54 -16.63 1.23
C ILE A 74 -20.93 -15.31 1.70
N HIS A 75 -20.48 -14.46 0.77
CA HIS A 75 -19.98 -13.12 1.14
C HIS A 75 -21.09 -12.25 1.75
N MET A 76 -22.33 -12.33 1.25
CA MET A 76 -23.47 -11.62 1.86
C MET A 76 -23.81 -12.19 3.24
N ASP A 77 -23.84 -13.51 3.38
CA ASP A 77 -24.17 -14.20 4.64
C ASP A 77 -23.14 -13.94 5.74
N LEU A 78 -21.87 -13.70 5.36
CA LEU A 78 -20.75 -13.43 6.26
C LEU A 78 -20.40 -11.93 6.38
N ASP A 79 -21.20 -11.06 5.77
CA ASP A 79 -20.97 -9.60 5.70
C ASP A 79 -19.55 -9.23 5.24
N LEU A 80 -19.04 -10.00 4.26
CA LEU A 80 -17.72 -9.79 3.67
C LEU A 80 -17.81 -8.81 2.48
N PRO A 81 -16.85 -7.89 2.35
CA PRO A 81 -16.80 -6.96 1.22
C PRO A 81 -16.65 -7.72 -0.10
N GLN A 82 -17.47 -7.35 -1.09
CA GLN A 82 -17.46 -7.94 -2.43
C GLN A 82 -16.41 -7.22 -3.29
N GLY A 83 -15.15 -7.62 -3.13
CA GLY A 83 -14.01 -7.00 -3.83
C GLY A 83 -13.45 -5.78 -3.12
N ASP A 84 -12.18 -5.46 -3.43
CA ASP A 84 -11.53 -4.21 -3.02
C ASP A 84 -12.07 -3.02 -3.83
#